data_AF-A0A399QZT1-F1
#
_entry.id   AF-A0A399QZT1-F1
#
_cell.length_a   1.000
_cell.length_b   1.000
_cell.length_c   1.000
_cell.angle_alpha   90.00
_cell.angle_beta   90.00
_cell.angle_gamma   90.00
#
_symmetry.space_group_name_H-M   'P 1'
#
loop_
_entity.id
_entity.type
_entity.pdbx_description
1 polymer ?
#
loop_
_entity_poly.entity_id
_entity_poly.type
_entity_poly.pdbx_seq_one_letter_code
_entity_poly.pdbx_strand_id
1 'polypeptide(L)'
;MTYTLLHHTGCSTSRKGLALLQENGIEPDIRKYMNAGEALSVADLKDIAQKMGGVSPREFLRDKDAQKFDIPTTMSDEDLFEAMVENPKLIQRPIGIKGNKAVLGRPIEKLLEIT
;
A
#
# COMPACT_ATOMS: atom_id res chain seq x y z
N MET A 1 1.72 19.95 -0.44
CA MET A 1 1.98 18.67 0.24
C MET A 1 1.93 17.59 -0.81
N THR A 2 2.98 16.78 -0.93
CA THR A 2 3.05 15.73 -1.96
C THR A 2 2.16 14.56 -1.58
N TYR A 3 1.27 14.18 -2.49
CA TYR A 3 0.49 12.95 -2.38
C TYR A 3 1.29 11.86 -3.09
N THR A 4 1.59 10.74 -2.43
CA THR A 4 2.26 9.59 -3.05
C THR A 4 1.26 8.44 -3.20
N LEU A 5 1.19 7.86 -4.38
CA LEU A 5 0.36 6.68 -4.66
C LEU A 5 1.26 5.48 -4.93
N LEU A 6 1.15 4.45 -4.10
CA LEU A 6 1.74 3.14 -4.36
C LEU A 6 0.95 2.44 -5.46
N HIS A 7 1.39 2.68 -6.70
CA HIS A 7 0.67 2.27 -7.90
C HIS A 7 1.37 1.11 -8.62
N HIS A 8 0.55 0.20 -9.15
CA HIS A 8 1.02 -0.84 -10.06
C HIS A 8 0.21 -0.85 -11.37
N THR A 9 0.91 -0.69 -12.49
CA THR A 9 0.31 -0.54 -13.84
C THR A 9 -0.51 -1.75 -14.27
N GLY A 10 -0.14 -2.95 -13.83
CA GLY A 10 -0.87 -4.20 -14.11
C GLY A 10 -2.17 -4.39 -13.33
N CYS A 11 -2.57 -3.44 -12.46
CA CYS A 11 -3.76 -3.57 -11.63
C CYS A 11 -4.84 -2.56 -12.03
N SER A 12 -5.96 -3.04 -12.54
CA SER A 12 -7.11 -2.20 -12.95
C SER A 12 -7.63 -1.32 -11.81
N THR A 13 -7.66 -1.81 -10.57
CA THR A 13 -8.06 -1.03 -9.38
C THR A 13 -7.08 0.11 -9.07
N SER A 14 -5.78 -0.13 -9.26
CA SER A 14 -4.74 0.89 -9.07
C SER A 14 -4.83 2.00 -10.11
N ARG A 15 -5.18 1.67 -11.37
CA ARG A 15 -5.44 2.66 -12.43
C ARG A 15 -6.68 3.49 -12.14
N LYS A 16 -7.76 2.86 -11.65
CA LYS A 16 -8.97 3.58 -11.23
C LYS A 16 -8.69 4.53 -10.06
N GLY A 17 -7.89 4.12 -9.08
CA GLY A 17 -7.49 5.01 -7.98
C GLY A 17 -6.67 6.22 -8.42
N LEU A 18 -5.76 6.04 -9.38
CA LEU A 18 -5.01 7.15 -9.98
C LEU A 18 -5.92 8.12 -10.74
N ALA A 19 -6.82 7.58 -11.59
CA ALA A 19 -7.78 8.38 -12.33
C ALA A 19 -8.69 9.18 -11.39
N LEU A 20 -9.20 8.55 -10.32
CA LEU A 20 -10.03 9.21 -9.32
C LEU A 20 -9.30 10.40 -8.66
N LEU A 21 -8.02 10.25 -8.32
CA LEU A 21 -7.23 11.34 -7.75
C LEU A 21 -7.09 12.49 -8.77
N GLN A 22 -6.74 12.17 -10.03
CA GLN A 22 -6.59 13.15 -11.10
C GLN A 22 -7.90 13.89 -11.43
N GLU A 23 -9.03 13.18 -11.46
CA GLU A 23 -10.38 13.75 -11.67
C GLU A 23 -10.76 14.73 -10.55
N ASN A 24 -10.23 14.54 -9.34
CA ASN A 24 -10.42 15.45 -8.21
C ASN A 24 -9.32 16.52 -8.10
N GLY A 25 -8.49 16.70 -9.14
CA GLY A 25 -7.42 17.69 -9.18
C GLY A 25 -6.21 17.37 -8.30
N ILE A 26 -6.08 16.12 -7.84
CA ILE A 26 -4.93 15.64 -7.07
C ILE A 26 -3.97 14.94 -8.02
N GLU A 27 -2.75 15.46 -8.13
CA GLU A 27 -1.68 14.83 -8.89
C GLU A 27 -0.75 14.07 -7.92
N PRO A 28 -0.88 12.73 -7.80
CA PRO A 28 -0.02 11.97 -6.92
C PRO A 28 1.31 11.59 -7.59
N ASP A 29 2.39 11.65 -6.82
CA ASP A 29 3.66 11.01 -7.15
C ASP A 29 3.50 9.49 -7.14
N ILE A 30 3.81 8.87 -8.27
CA ILE A 30 3.65 7.43 -8.44
C ILE A 30 4.92 6.73 -7.96
N ARG A 31 4.84 6.03 -6.83
CA ARG A 31 5.92 5.15 -6.37
C ARG A 31 5.65 3.70 -6.79
N LYS A 32 6.52 3.17 -7.66
CA LYS A 32 6.47 1.82 -8.23
C LYS A 32 7.20 0.84 -7.32
N TYR A 33 6.64 0.56 -6.15
CA TYR A 33 7.24 -0.31 -5.13
C TYR A 33 7.53 -1.76 -5.56
N MET A 34 7.04 -2.21 -6.72
CA MET A 34 7.40 -3.50 -7.31
C MET A 34 8.75 -3.48 -8.04
N ASN A 35 9.32 -2.31 -8.32
CA ASN A 35 10.65 -2.17 -8.90
C ASN A 35 11.69 -2.16 -7.78
N ALA A 36 12.81 -2.86 -7.98
CA ALA A 36 13.88 -2.95 -6.98
C ALA A 36 14.41 -1.59 -6.49
N GLY A 37 14.42 -0.57 -7.37
CA GLY A 37 14.88 0.78 -7.02
C GLY A 37 13.92 1.59 -6.14
N GLU A 38 12.65 1.19 -6.04
CA GLU A 38 11.61 1.89 -5.26
C GLU A 38 10.96 0.98 -4.22
N ALA A 39 11.57 -0.18 -3.97
CA ALA A 39 11.11 -1.17 -3.01
C ALA A 39 10.89 -0.53 -1.64
N LEU A 40 9.91 -1.08 -0.91
CA LEU A 40 9.61 -0.65 0.45
C LEU A 40 10.50 -1.45 1.40
N SER A 41 11.11 -0.75 2.36
CA SER A 41 11.79 -1.38 3.49
C SER A 41 10.80 -1.73 4.60
N VAL A 42 11.23 -2.54 5.57
CA VAL A 42 10.44 -2.82 6.80
C VAL A 42 10.09 -1.50 7.51
N ALA A 43 11.03 -0.56 7.54
CA ALA A 43 10.81 0.76 8.14
C ALA A 43 9.74 1.57 7.39
N ASP A 44 9.74 1.54 6.04
CA ASP A 44 8.70 2.19 5.24
C ASP A 44 7.32 1.58 5.53
N LEU A 45 7.23 0.25 5.62
CA LEU A 45 5.96 -0.43 5.90
C LEU A 45 5.45 -0.13 7.31
N LYS A 46 6.35 -0.12 8.32
CA LYS A 46 6.01 0.28 9.68
C LYS A 46 5.55 1.74 9.73
N ASP A 47 6.20 2.65 8.99
CA ASP A 47 5.78 4.05 8.87
C ASP A 47 4.41 4.19 8.21
N ILE A 48 4.15 3.48 7.10
CA ILE A 48 2.83 3.45 6.45
C ILE A 48 1.77 2.92 7.43
N ALA A 49 2.07 1.87 8.19
CA ALA A 49 1.18 1.32 9.20
C ALA A 49 0.81 2.33 10.30
N GLN A 50 1.81 3.06 10.80
CA GLN A 50 1.59 4.14 11.75
C GLN A 50 0.73 5.27 11.15
N LYS A 51 1.02 5.68 9.91
CA LYS A 51 0.27 6.72 9.19
C LYS A 51 -1.19 6.33 8.88
N MET A 52 -1.51 5.03 8.84
CA MET A 52 -2.89 4.54 8.75
C MET A 52 -3.64 4.55 10.08
N GLY A 53 -3.00 4.96 11.18
CA GLY A 53 -3.57 4.93 12.53
C GLY A 53 -3.06 3.75 13.38
N GLY A 54 -1.87 3.23 13.08
CA GLY A 54 -1.26 2.13 13.84
C GLY A 54 -1.90 0.77 13.56
N VAL A 55 -2.36 0.54 12.32
CA VAL A 55 -3.03 -0.71 11.94
C VAL A 55 -2.01 -1.86 11.77
N SER A 56 -2.45 -3.10 11.98
CA SER A 56 -1.57 -4.28 11.82
C SER A 56 -1.15 -4.46 10.36
N PRO A 57 0.06 -4.99 10.07
CA PRO A 57 0.49 -5.41 8.73
C PRO A 57 -0.55 -6.28 8.01
N ARG A 58 -1.38 -7.03 8.75
CA ARG A 58 -2.44 -7.86 8.16
C ARG A 58 -3.49 -7.06 7.39
N GLU A 59 -3.75 -5.81 7.74
CA GLU A 59 -4.66 -4.93 6.99
C GLU A 59 -4.10 -4.57 5.60
N PHE A 60 -2.78 -4.64 5.45
CA PHE A 60 -2.07 -4.45 4.20
C PHE A 60 -1.80 -5.77 3.49
N LEU A 61 -2.11 -6.90 4.10
CA LEU A 61 -1.83 -8.20 3.52
C LEU A 61 -2.90 -8.51 2.49
N ARG A 62 -2.45 -8.88 1.30
CA ARG A 62 -3.35 -9.36 0.27
C ARG A 62 -3.65 -10.83 0.49
N ASP A 63 -4.81 -11.13 1.09
CA ASP A 63 -5.23 -12.48 1.47
C ASP A 63 -5.00 -13.55 0.38
N LYS A 64 -5.31 -13.21 -0.88
CA LYS A 64 -5.13 -14.13 -2.01
C LYS A 64 -3.68 -14.50 -2.27
N ASP A 65 -2.77 -13.55 -2.06
CA ASP A 65 -1.34 -13.78 -2.23
C ASP A 65 -0.77 -14.42 -0.96
N ALA A 66 -1.22 -14.04 0.23
CA ALA A 66 -0.84 -14.70 1.49
C ALA A 66 -1.11 -16.21 1.47
N GLN A 67 -2.28 -16.63 1.00
CA GLN A 67 -2.61 -18.06 0.82
C GLN A 67 -1.70 -18.75 -0.22
N LYS A 68 -1.26 -18.04 -1.24
CA LYS A 68 -0.41 -18.58 -2.30
C LYS A 68 1.04 -18.76 -1.85
N PHE A 69 1.49 -17.94 -0.91
CA PHE A 69 2.84 -17.99 -0.35
C PHE A 69 2.89 -18.73 1.00
N ASP A 70 1.82 -19.46 1.35
CA ASP A 70 1.70 -20.23 2.60
C ASP A 70 2.03 -19.40 3.85
N ILE A 71 1.65 -18.12 3.85
CA ILE A 71 1.88 -17.22 4.99
C ILE A 71 0.98 -17.67 6.16
N PRO A 72 1.55 -18.06 7.31
CA PRO A 72 0.76 -18.50 8.45
C PRO A 72 -0.06 -17.35 9.03
N THR A 73 -1.31 -17.60 9.40
CA THR A 73 -2.14 -16.61 10.11
C THR A 73 -1.63 -16.30 11.51
N THR A 74 -0.75 -17.15 12.06
CA THR A 74 -0.10 -16.99 13.37
C THR A 74 1.23 -16.24 13.29
N MET A 75 1.68 -15.86 12.10
CA MET A 75 2.94 -15.14 11.89
C MET A 75 2.92 -13.78 12.59
N SER A 76 4.04 -13.39 13.19
CA SER A 76 4.17 -12.12 13.91
C SER A 76 4.09 -10.94 12.94
N ASP A 77 3.72 -9.77 13.45
CA ASP A 77 3.68 -8.55 12.63
C ASP A 77 5.05 -8.22 12.02
N GLU A 78 6.15 -8.46 12.76
CA GLU A 78 7.51 -8.21 12.27
C GLU A 78 7.88 -9.15 11.12
N ASP A 79 7.64 -10.45 11.29
CA ASP A 79 7.87 -11.45 10.25
C ASP A 79 7.01 -11.18 8.99
N LEU A 80 5.79 -10.68 9.17
CA LEU A 80 4.92 -10.26 8.06
C LEU A 80 5.50 -9.08 7.29
N PHE A 81 6.09 -8.09 7.98
CA PHE A 81 6.76 -6.99 7.31
C PHE A 81 7.96 -7.47 6.51
N GLU A 82 8.79 -8.37 7.06
CA GLU A 82 9.91 -8.96 6.33
C GLU A 82 9.43 -9.71 5.08
N ALA A 83 8.42 -10.57 5.24
CA ALA A 83 7.83 -11.29 4.12
C ALA A 83 7.29 -10.35 3.03
N MET A 84 6.70 -9.19 3.40
CA MET A 84 6.23 -8.19 2.44
C MET A 84 7.37 -7.46 1.72
N VAL A 85 8.50 -7.24 2.37
CA VAL A 85 9.70 -6.66 1.74
C VAL A 85 10.31 -7.65 0.75
N GLU A 86 10.42 -8.91 1.14
CA GLU A 86 10.90 -9.98 0.26
C GLU A 86 9.93 -10.22 -0.92
N ASN A 87 8.63 -10.13 -0.65
CA ASN A 87 7.57 -10.35 -1.63
C ASN A 87 6.58 -9.18 -1.66
N PRO A 88 6.90 -8.08 -2.38
CA PRO A 88 6.02 -6.91 -2.49
C PRO A 88 4.62 -7.21 -3.05
N LYS A 89 4.42 -8.38 -3.68
CA LYS A 89 3.11 -8.88 -4.14
C LYS A 89 2.13 -9.13 -2.99
N LEU A 90 2.64 -9.40 -1.79
CA LEU A 90 1.84 -9.58 -0.56
C LEU A 90 1.18 -8.28 -0.12
N ILE A 91 1.67 -7.12 -0.58
CA ILE A 91 1.14 -5.82 -0.20
C ILE A 91 -0.14 -5.51 -0.99
N GLN A 92 -1.18 -5.19 -0.25
CA GLN A 92 -2.49 -4.79 -0.73
C GLN A 92 -2.39 -3.40 -1.36
N ARG A 93 -3.07 -3.23 -2.49
CA ARG A 93 -2.99 -2.03 -3.34
C ARG A 93 -4.37 -1.57 -3.82
N PRO A 94 -4.54 -0.28 -4.20
CA PRO A 94 -3.57 0.83 -4.07
C PRO A 94 -3.48 1.40 -2.65
N ILE A 95 -2.34 1.99 -2.28
CA ILE A 95 -2.16 2.73 -1.01
C ILE A 95 -1.85 4.18 -1.34
N GLY A 96 -2.61 5.11 -0.77
CA GLY A 96 -2.34 6.54 -0.83
C GLY A 96 -1.62 7.00 0.42
N ILE A 97 -0.62 7.86 0.27
CA ILE A 97 0.16 8.46 1.36
C ILE A 97 0.17 9.96 1.14
N LYS A 98 -0.18 10.74 2.15
CA LYS A 98 -0.20 12.21 2.07
C LYS A 98 0.30 12.77 3.39
N GLY A 99 1.53 13.30 3.38
CA GLY A 99 2.21 13.74 4.61
C GLY A 99 2.31 12.62 5.64
N ASN A 100 1.64 12.81 6.78
CA ASN A 100 1.62 11.87 7.92
C ASN A 100 0.41 10.96 7.95
N LYS A 101 -0.35 10.87 6.86
CA LYS A 101 -1.47 9.93 6.74
C LYS A 101 -1.23 8.95 5.61
N ALA A 102 -1.81 7.76 5.76
CA ALA A 102 -1.88 6.76 4.71
C ALA A 102 -3.27 6.14 4.70
N VAL A 103 -3.71 5.66 3.54
CA VAL A 103 -5.01 4.98 3.40
C VAL A 103 -5.00 3.90 2.32
N LEU A 104 -5.65 2.78 2.61
CA LEU A 104 -5.82 1.69 1.65
C LEU A 104 -7.01 2.00 0.74
N GLY A 105 -6.75 2.13 -0.56
CA GLY A 105 -7.73 2.45 -1.59
C GLY A 105 -8.62 1.27 -1.99
N ARG A 106 -9.18 0.57 -0.99
CA ARG A 106 -10.24 -0.44 -1.16
C ARG A 106 -11.34 -0.15 -0.12
N PRO A 107 -12.40 0.60 -0.49
CA PRO A 107 -12.69 1.17 -1.82
C PRO A 107 -11.74 2.30 -2.23
N ILE A 108 -11.62 2.56 -3.54
CA ILE A 108 -10.71 3.59 -4.09
C ILE A 108 -11.04 5.01 -3.61
N GLU A 109 -12.30 5.25 -3.24
CA GLU A 109 -12.79 6.51 -2.70
C GLU A 109 -12.08 6.92 -1.40
N LYS A 110 -11.58 5.95 -0.63
CA LYS A 110 -10.77 6.22 0.57
C LYS A 110 -9.52 7.04 0.26
N LEU A 111 -9.00 6.98 -0.97
CA LEU A 111 -7.87 7.80 -1.41
C LEU A 111 -8.21 9.30 -1.42
N LEU A 112 -9.48 9.69 -1.45
CA LEU A 112 -9.90 11.09 -1.38
C LEU A 112 -10.09 11.57 0.06
N GLU A 113 -10.36 10.66 1.00
CA GLU A 113 -10.61 11.00 2.40
C GLU A 113 -9.33 11.49 3.14
N ILE A 114 -8.16 11.23 2.56
CA ILE A 114 -6.88 11.61 3.13
C ILE A 114 -6.59 13.11 2.92
N THR A 115 -6.86 13.90 3.96
CA THR A 115 -6.59 15.34 4.02
C THR A 115 -5.24 15.65 4.64
#